data_AF-R7ZL96-F1
#
_entry.id   AF-R7ZL96-F1
#
_cell.length_a   1.000
_cell.length_b   1.000
_cell.length_c   1.000
_cell.angle_alpha   90.00
_cell.angle_beta   90.00
_cell.angle_gamma   90.00
#
_symmetry.space_group_name_H-M   'P 1'
#
loop_
_entity.id
_entity.type
_entity.pdbx_description
1 polymer ?
#
loop_
_entity_poly.entity_id
_entity_poly.type
_entity_poly.pdbx_seq_one_letter_code
_entity_poly.pdbx_strand_id
1 'polypeptide(L)'
;METSKFDIADYLDSKEMIAEYLNSVLEEGDNDDVVVALGHIAKAIGMSKIAEETGMSRPSLYKALSTGSKPQFETIMKVLKAVGGQLRIIIGLFILLGLTTVNAQQIALFDSEGEARAYIDFDNNGTIYMWDGTPVAFVNNDGRELCVIGFNGNFLGWYIEGIVYDKKGLAVGARKGAVGLITNIEKIKGIQKIAPIRPIVPISPIKPILGNNWSNTSLAEFLFYGKK
;
A
#
# COMPACT_ATOMS: atom_id res chain seq x y z
N MET A 1 -39.96 -22.23 19.89
CA MET A 1 -38.89 -21.49 19.18
C MET A 1 -37.87 -22.52 18.77
N GLU A 2 -37.76 -22.82 17.47
CA GLU A 2 -36.68 -23.67 16.96
C GLU A 2 -35.39 -22.85 16.96
N THR A 3 -34.38 -23.30 17.69
CA THR A 3 -33.08 -22.65 17.71
C THR A 3 -32.27 -23.14 16.51
N SER A 4 -32.05 -22.27 15.52
CA SER A 4 -31.09 -22.52 14.43
C SER A 4 -29.70 -22.74 15.00
N LYS A 5 -28.93 -23.67 14.42
CA LYS A 5 -27.53 -23.91 14.79
C LYS A 5 -26.71 -22.71 14.34
N PHE A 6 -26.03 -22.05 15.28
CA PHE A 6 -25.15 -20.93 14.99
C PHE A 6 -24.02 -21.36 14.05
N ASP A 7 -23.89 -20.68 12.91
CA ASP A 7 -22.82 -20.89 11.92
C ASP A 7 -22.21 -19.54 11.56
N ILE A 8 -20.90 -19.39 11.78
CA ILE A 8 -20.17 -18.14 11.57
C ILE A 8 -20.25 -17.69 10.11
N ALA A 9 -20.29 -18.64 9.16
CA ALA A 9 -20.32 -18.32 7.73
C ALA A 9 -21.56 -17.52 7.32
N ASP A 10 -22.68 -17.65 8.06
CA ASP A 10 -23.93 -16.93 7.78
C ASP A 10 -23.82 -15.43 8.11
N TYR A 11 -22.79 -15.01 8.86
CA TYR A 11 -22.56 -13.63 9.28
C TYR A 11 -21.39 -12.96 8.53
N LEU A 12 -20.75 -13.67 7.59
CA LEU A 12 -19.65 -13.19 6.76
C LEU A 12 -20.15 -12.75 5.38
N ASP A 13 -21.17 -11.88 5.35
CA ASP A 13 -21.91 -11.48 4.15
C ASP A 13 -21.30 -10.29 3.38
N SER A 14 -20.33 -9.60 3.98
CA SER A 14 -19.59 -8.49 3.38
C SER A 14 -18.08 -8.74 3.39
N LYS A 15 -17.36 -7.98 2.54
CA LYS A 15 -15.90 -8.08 2.45
C LYS A 15 -15.23 -7.57 3.73
N GLU A 16 -15.83 -6.54 4.32
CA GLU A 16 -15.41 -5.90 5.55
C GLU A 16 -15.52 -6.88 6.73
N MET A 17 -16.65 -7.60 6.86
CA MET A 17 -16.84 -8.62 7.91
C MET A 17 -15.86 -9.78 7.77
N ILE A 18 -15.60 -10.24 6.55
CA ILE A 18 -14.60 -11.28 6.28
C ILE A 18 -13.19 -10.82 6.69
N ALA A 19 -12.84 -9.56 6.38
CA ALA A 19 -11.53 -9.00 6.73
C ALA A 19 -11.36 -8.84 8.25
N GLU A 20 -12.35 -8.27 8.93
CA GLU A 20 -12.34 -8.13 10.40
C GLU A 20 -12.25 -9.49 11.08
N TYR A 21 -13.04 -10.46 10.63
CA TYR A 21 -13.00 -11.82 11.18
C TYR A 21 -11.62 -12.47 11.01
N LEU A 22 -11.06 -12.43 9.81
CA LEU A 22 -9.72 -12.99 9.57
C LEU A 22 -8.65 -12.29 10.40
N ASN A 23 -8.71 -10.96 10.54
CA ASN A 23 -7.75 -10.20 11.34
C ASN A 23 -7.83 -10.58 12.82
N SER A 24 -9.04 -10.66 13.39
CA SER A 24 -9.20 -11.05 14.80
C SER A 24 -8.57 -12.42 15.09
N VAL A 25 -8.73 -13.38 14.18
CA VAL A 25 -8.15 -14.71 14.31
C VAL A 25 -6.64 -14.71 14.11
N LEU A 26 -6.10 -13.86 13.22
CA LEU A 26 -4.66 -13.72 13.03
C LEU A 26 -3.95 -13.02 14.21
N GLU A 27 -4.66 -12.12 14.91
CA GLU A 27 -4.13 -11.36 16.04
C GLU A 27 -4.15 -12.18 17.35
N GLU A 28 -5.24 -12.90 17.61
CA GLU A 28 -5.50 -13.53 18.90
C GLU A 28 -5.51 -15.07 18.85
N GLY A 29 -5.72 -15.65 17.68
CA GLY A 29 -5.93 -17.09 17.49
C GLY A 29 -4.64 -17.88 17.31
N ASP A 30 -4.75 -19.20 17.46
CA ASP A 30 -3.67 -20.13 17.12
C ASP A 30 -3.73 -20.64 15.66
N ASN A 31 -2.81 -21.52 15.29
CA ASN A 31 -2.76 -22.05 13.92
C ASN A 31 -4.04 -22.82 13.53
N ASP A 32 -4.67 -23.52 14.48
CA ASP A 32 -5.88 -24.30 14.22
C ASP A 32 -7.08 -23.35 14.05
N ASP A 33 -7.13 -22.25 14.83
CA ASP A 33 -8.12 -21.20 14.69
C ASP A 33 -8.08 -20.55 13.29
N VAL A 34 -6.88 -20.24 12.78
CA VAL A 34 -6.69 -19.69 11.43
C VAL A 34 -7.22 -20.65 10.36
N VAL A 35 -6.94 -21.95 10.49
CA VAL A 35 -7.41 -22.96 9.53
C VAL A 35 -8.94 -23.04 9.52
N VAL A 36 -9.56 -23.02 10.70
CA VAL A 36 -11.02 -23.03 10.85
C VAL A 36 -11.63 -21.76 10.29
N ALA A 37 -11.04 -20.60 10.54
CA ALA A 37 -11.50 -19.32 10.03
C ALA A 37 -11.47 -19.26 8.49
N LEU A 38 -10.42 -19.79 7.86
CA LEU A 38 -10.37 -19.95 6.41
C LEU A 38 -11.49 -20.85 5.89
N GLY A 39 -11.88 -21.88 6.65
CA GLY A 39 -13.04 -22.72 6.37
C GLY A 39 -14.36 -21.94 6.38
N HIS A 40 -14.58 -21.11 7.39
CA HIS A 40 -15.77 -20.25 7.49
C HIS A 40 -15.84 -19.25 6.33
N ILE A 41 -14.71 -18.59 6.04
CA ILE A 41 -14.62 -17.61 4.95
C ILE A 41 -14.84 -18.27 3.59
N ALA A 42 -14.21 -19.43 3.35
CA ALA A 42 -14.39 -20.17 2.10
C ALA A 42 -15.85 -20.62 1.91
N LYS A 43 -16.54 -20.97 2.99
CA LYS A 43 -17.96 -21.30 2.97
C LYS A 43 -18.82 -20.08 2.63
N ALA A 44 -18.55 -18.94 3.26
CA ALA A 44 -19.28 -17.68 3.03
C ALA A 44 -19.11 -17.15 1.59
N ILE A 45 -17.89 -17.20 1.04
CA ILE A 45 -17.60 -16.82 -0.36
C ILE A 45 -18.23 -17.82 -1.35
N GLY A 46 -18.34 -19.08 -0.94
CA GLY A 46 -18.88 -20.17 -1.74
C GLY A 46 -17.82 -21.20 -2.09
N MET A 47 -17.98 -22.41 -1.56
CA MET A 47 -16.98 -23.48 -1.67
C MET A 47 -16.68 -23.91 -3.11
N SER A 48 -17.65 -23.81 -4.01
CA SER A 48 -17.44 -24.10 -5.45
C SER A 48 -16.47 -23.12 -6.10
N LYS A 49 -16.55 -21.84 -5.71
CA LYS A 49 -15.68 -20.78 -6.24
C LYS A 49 -14.25 -20.97 -5.77
N ILE A 50 -14.06 -21.22 -4.48
CA ILE A 50 -12.74 -21.47 -3.90
C ILE A 50 -12.12 -22.74 -4.49
N ALA A 51 -12.91 -23.79 -4.71
CA ALA A 51 -12.46 -25.02 -5.38
C ALA A 51 -11.89 -24.74 -6.77
N GLU A 52 -12.59 -23.95 -7.58
CA GLU A 52 -12.17 -23.55 -8.92
C GLU A 52 -10.85 -22.78 -8.89
N GLU A 53 -10.75 -21.76 -8.03
CA GLU A 53 -9.55 -20.91 -7.96
C GLU A 53 -8.32 -21.61 -7.38
N THR A 54 -8.52 -22.53 -6.44
CA THR A 54 -7.42 -23.27 -5.79
C THR A 54 -7.00 -24.52 -6.58
N GLY A 55 -7.83 -24.96 -7.54
CA GLY A 55 -7.68 -26.26 -8.21
C GLY A 55 -7.94 -27.46 -7.28
N MET A 56 -8.58 -27.25 -6.13
CA MET A 56 -8.90 -28.29 -5.16
C MET A 56 -10.35 -28.75 -5.28
N SER A 57 -10.63 -30.00 -4.91
CA SER A 57 -12.03 -30.45 -4.81
C SER A 57 -12.72 -29.86 -3.57
N ARG A 58 -14.05 -29.64 -3.63
CA ARG A 58 -14.84 -29.20 -2.47
C ARG A 58 -14.66 -30.12 -1.25
N PRO A 59 -14.70 -31.48 -1.39
CA PRO A 59 -14.39 -32.37 -0.27
C PRO A 59 -12.98 -32.20 0.30
N SER A 60 -11.98 -31.99 -0.57
CA SER A 60 -10.60 -31.73 -0.13
C SER A 60 -10.51 -30.45 0.69
N LEU A 61 -11.21 -29.39 0.30
CA LEU A 61 -11.27 -28.13 1.04
C LEU A 61 -11.96 -28.30 2.40
N TYR A 62 -13.13 -28.95 2.44
CA TYR A 62 -13.81 -29.24 3.71
C TYR A 62 -12.94 -30.03 4.68
N LYS A 63 -12.19 -31.02 4.18
CA LYS A 63 -11.26 -31.79 5.01
C LYS A 63 -10.06 -30.96 5.46
N ALA A 64 -9.48 -30.18 4.55
CA ALA A 64 -8.28 -29.40 4.80
C ALA A 64 -8.52 -28.23 5.77
N LEU A 65 -9.73 -27.67 5.82
CA LEU A 65 -10.11 -26.50 6.61
C LEU A 65 -11.08 -26.85 7.77
N SER A 66 -11.05 -28.11 8.21
CA SER A 66 -11.86 -28.57 9.35
C SER A 66 -11.12 -28.42 10.67
N THR A 67 -11.84 -28.36 11.78
CA THR A 67 -11.23 -28.29 13.12
C THR A 67 -10.23 -29.43 13.35
N GLY A 68 -9.01 -29.10 13.76
CA GLY A 68 -7.93 -30.05 14.04
C GLY A 68 -7.24 -30.63 12.80
N SER A 69 -7.55 -30.15 11.59
CA SER A 69 -6.80 -30.51 10.40
C SER A 69 -5.42 -29.85 10.41
N LYS A 70 -4.44 -30.53 9.80
CA LYS A 70 -3.07 -29.99 9.62
C LYS A 70 -2.76 -29.85 8.13
N PRO A 71 -3.39 -28.89 7.43
CA PRO A 71 -3.13 -28.69 6.01
C PRO A 71 -1.68 -28.29 5.79
N GLN A 72 -1.12 -28.67 4.64
CA GLN A 72 0.20 -28.20 4.26
C GLN A 72 0.16 -26.68 4.04
N PHE A 73 1.28 -26.01 4.32
CA PHE A 73 1.38 -24.55 4.13
C PHE A 73 1.02 -24.12 2.69
N GLU A 74 1.37 -24.93 1.69
CA GLU A 74 0.98 -24.68 0.29
C GLU A 74 -0.55 -24.64 0.11
N THR A 75 -1.28 -25.51 0.80
CA THR A 75 -2.75 -25.52 0.80
C THR A 75 -3.31 -24.25 1.42
N ILE A 76 -2.76 -23.82 2.57
CA ILE A 76 -3.14 -22.56 3.23
C ILE A 76 -2.92 -21.38 2.27
N MET A 77 -1.76 -21.32 1.63
CA MET A 77 -1.42 -20.26 0.68
C MET A 77 -2.32 -20.23 -0.56
N LYS A 78 -2.72 -21.40 -1.09
CA LYS A 78 -3.68 -21.48 -2.21
C LYS A 78 -5.03 -20.91 -1.81
N VAL A 79 -5.55 -21.29 -0.64
CA VAL A 79 -6.83 -20.80 -0.14
C VAL A 79 -6.78 -19.31 0.16
N LEU A 80 -5.72 -18.81 0.81
CA LEU A 80 -5.53 -17.38 1.06
C LEU A 80 -5.49 -16.55 -0.23
N LYS A 81 -4.82 -17.04 -1.28
CA LYS A 81 -4.78 -16.36 -2.58
C LYS A 81 -6.15 -16.32 -3.26
N ALA A 82 -6.91 -17.40 -3.21
CA ALA A 82 -8.28 -17.44 -3.73
C ALA A 82 -9.18 -16.44 -2.98
N VAL A 83 -9.15 -16.50 -1.64
CA VAL A 83 -9.88 -15.57 -0.77
C VAL A 83 -9.47 -14.11 -1.03
N GLY A 84 -8.17 -13.80 -1.07
CA GLY A 84 -7.68 -12.43 -1.31
C GLY A 84 -7.95 -11.90 -2.73
N GLY A 85 -7.90 -12.78 -3.74
CA GLY A 85 -8.27 -12.47 -5.12
C GLY A 85 -9.74 -12.08 -5.25
N GLN A 86 -10.62 -12.75 -4.49
CA GLN A 86 -12.04 -12.44 -4.41
C GLN A 86 -12.34 -11.14 -3.65
N LEU A 87 -11.56 -10.88 -2.60
CA LEU A 87 -11.80 -9.74 -1.73
C LEU A 87 -11.14 -8.45 -2.24
N ARG A 88 -10.22 -8.50 -3.22
CA ARG A 88 -9.26 -7.40 -3.50
C ARG A 88 -8.53 -6.98 -2.20
N ILE A 89 -8.24 -7.95 -1.33
CA ILE A 89 -7.49 -7.69 -0.10
C ILE A 89 -6.02 -7.72 -0.44
N ILE A 90 -5.34 -6.59 -0.23
CA ILE A 90 -3.89 -6.50 -0.20
C ILE A 90 -3.47 -7.19 1.11
N ILE A 91 -3.21 -8.50 1.03
CA ILE A 91 -2.97 -9.41 2.19
C ILE A 91 -1.77 -8.96 3.06
N GLY A 92 -1.02 -7.93 2.68
CA GLY A 92 0.10 -7.39 3.45
C GLY A 92 -0.13 -6.09 4.22
N LEU A 93 -1.25 -5.37 4.04
CA LEU A 93 -1.31 -3.96 4.50
C LEU A 93 -2.02 -3.73 5.85
N PHE A 94 -2.89 -4.63 6.29
CA PHE A 94 -3.75 -4.39 7.47
C PHE A 94 -3.30 -5.06 8.77
N ILE A 95 -2.53 -6.15 8.70
CA ILE A 95 -2.05 -6.91 9.88
C ILE A 95 -1.08 -6.06 10.75
N LEU A 96 -0.63 -4.90 10.26
CA LEU A 96 0.28 -3.99 10.98
C LEU A 96 -0.41 -2.73 11.53
N LEU A 97 -1.69 -2.49 11.23
CA LEU A 97 -2.41 -1.29 11.64
C LEU A 97 -3.38 -1.58 12.78
N GLY A 98 -2.81 -1.98 13.93
CA GLY A 98 -3.37 -1.55 15.20
C GLY A 98 -3.65 -0.05 15.11
N LEU A 99 -4.92 0.31 15.24
CA LEU A 99 -5.47 1.63 14.93
C LEU A 99 -4.64 2.78 15.55
N THR A 100 -3.73 3.29 14.74
CA THR A 100 -3.48 4.72 14.63
C THR A 100 -3.67 5.04 13.16
N THR A 101 -4.70 5.83 12.83
CA THR A 101 -4.83 6.41 11.49
C THR A 101 -3.73 7.44 11.32
N VAL A 102 -2.51 6.99 11.09
CA VAL A 102 -1.55 7.77 10.33
C VAL A 102 -1.98 7.62 8.89
N ASN A 103 -1.97 8.73 8.17
CA ASN A 103 -2.33 8.87 6.75
C ASN A 103 -1.33 8.08 5.86
N ALA A 104 -1.20 6.77 6.05
CA ALA A 104 -0.10 5.91 5.61
C ALA A 104 0.02 5.80 4.08
N GLN A 105 -1.05 6.16 3.35
CA GLN A 105 -1.07 6.25 1.89
C GLN A 105 -0.53 7.59 1.37
N GLN A 106 -0.43 8.62 2.21
CA GLN A 106 0.12 9.92 1.88
C GLN A 106 1.41 10.22 2.64
N ILE A 107 2.55 10.04 1.98
CA ILE A 107 3.87 10.26 2.58
C ILE A 107 4.25 11.74 2.46
N ALA A 108 4.35 12.44 3.60
CA ALA A 108 4.85 13.81 3.64
C ALA A 108 6.34 13.87 3.24
N LEU A 109 6.68 14.89 2.45
CA LEU A 109 8.03 15.23 2.03
C LEU A 109 8.43 16.55 2.69
N PHE A 110 9.47 16.46 3.50
CA PHE A 110 10.08 17.56 4.23
C PHE A 110 11.27 18.10 3.45
N ASP A 111 11.44 19.41 3.44
CA ASP A 111 12.65 20.06 2.92
C ASP A 111 13.81 19.99 3.93
N SER A 112 14.95 20.61 3.60
CA SER A 112 16.13 20.67 4.46
C SER A 112 15.92 21.42 5.78
N GLU A 113 14.86 22.23 5.88
CA GLU A 113 14.49 22.97 7.09
C GLU A 113 13.53 22.20 7.99
N GLY A 114 13.09 21.00 7.57
CA GLY A 114 12.11 20.20 8.30
C GLY A 114 10.66 20.66 8.09
N GLU A 115 10.40 21.50 7.11
CA GLU A 115 9.04 21.93 6.74
C GLU A 115 8.43 20.95 5.73
N ALA A 116 7.20 20.51 6.00
CA ALA A 116 6.45 19.68 5.06
C ALA A 116 5.96 20.54 3.88
N ARG A 117 6.54 20.33 2.68
CA ARG A 117 6.21 21.13 1.48
C ARG A 117 5.34 20.40 0.48
N ALA A 118 5.40 19.07 0.49
CA ALA A 118 4.70 18.21 -0.46
C ALA A 118 4.36 16.88 0.20
N TYR A 119 3.57 16.06 -0.49
CA TYR A 119 3.34 14.68 -0.12
C TYR A 119 3.10 13.81 -1.34
N ILE A 120 3.44 12.52 -1.23
CA ILE A 120 3.19 11.50 -2.25
C ILE A 120 1.91 10.77 -1.87
N ASP A 121 0.90 10.79 -2.74
CA ASP A 121 -0.33 10.03 -2.57
C ASP A 121 -0.29 8.75 -3.42
N PHE A 122 -0.16 7.61 -2.76
CA PHE A 122 -0.08 6.30 -3.41
C PHE A 122 -1.44 5.77 -3.88
N ASP A 123 -2.55 6.21 -3.28
CA ASP A 123 -3.89 5.87 -3.77
C ASP A 123 -4.19 6.58 -5.09
N ASN A 124 -3.57 7.75 -5.30
CA ASN A 124 -3.60 8.44 -6.57
C ASN A 124 -2.36 8.12 -7.43
N ASN A 125 -2.09 6.82 -7.60
CA ASN A 125 -1.03 6.27 -8.44
C ASN A 125 0.40 6.79 -8.12
N GLY A 126 0.65 7.29 -6.91
CA GLY A 126 1.94 7.90 -6.54
C GLY A 126 2.09 9.35 -6.98
N THR A 127 0.98 10.09 -7.11
CA THR A 127 1.00 11.51 -7.45
C THR A 127 1.62 12.33 -6.32
N ILE A 128 2.53 13.24 -6.68
CA ILE A 128 3.13 14.20 -5.76
C ILE A 128 2.32 15.49 -5.81
N TYR A 129 1.78 15.83 -4.65
CA TYR A 129 1.04 17.05 -4.39
C TYR A 129 1.91 18.00 -3.59
N MET A 130 1.88 19.28 -3.95
CA MET A 130 2.27 20.34 -3.03
C MET A 130 1.31 20.33 -1.82
N TRP A 131 1.74 20.89 -0.69
CA TRP A 131 0.95 20.86 0.54
C TRP A 131 -0.44 21.50 0.40
N ASP A 132 -0.61 22.41 -0.55
CA ASP A 132 -1.88 23.06 -0.91
C ASP A 132 -2.83 22.18 -1.76
N GLY A 133 -2.43 20.94 -2.07
CA GLY A 133 -3.20 20.01 -2.92
C GLY A 133 -2.99 20.20 -4.42
N THR A 134 -2.01 21.01 -4.85
CA THR A 134 -1.65 21.15 -6.27
C THR A 134 -0.81 19.97 -6.77
N PRO A 135 -1.25 19.20 -7.78
CA PRO A 135 -0.46 18.12 -8.37
C PRO A 135 0.67 18.68 -9.22
N VAL A 136 1.89 18.17 -9.03
CA VAL A 136 3.11 18.71 -9.67
C VAL A 136 4.00 17.64 -10.30
N ALA A 137 4.03 16.44 -9.73
CA ALA A 137 4.82 15.33 -10.25
C ALA A 137 4.16 14.00 -9.87
N PHE A 138 4.78 12.88 -10.23
CA PHE A 138 4.42 11.55 -9.77
C PHE A 138 5.67 10.67 -9.67
N VAL A 139 5.60 9.68 -8.79
CA VAL A 139 6.61 8.63 -8.70
C VAL A 139 6.31 7.56 -9.74
N ASN A 140 7.33 7.09 -10.45
CA ASN A 140 7.24 6.05 -11.46
C ASN A 140 8.38 5.06 -11.34
N ASN A 141 8.09 3.76 -11.41
CA ASN A 141 9.12 2.73 -11.55
C ASN A 141 9.45 2.55 -13.04
N ASP A 142 10.70 2.79 -13.43
CA ASP A 142 11.16 2.63 -14.82
C ASP A 142 11.69 1.23 -15.14
N GLY A 143 11.56 0.28 -14.20
CA GLY A 143 12.09 -1.08 -14.27
C GLY A 143 13.48 -1.23 -13.64
N ARG A 144 14.13 -0.14 -13.23
CA ARG A 144 15.42 -0.13 -12.53
C ARG A 144 15.31 0.58 -11.18
N GLU A 145 14.70 1.76 -11.18
CA GLU A 145 14.65 2.68 -10.05
C GLU A 145 13.29 3.37 -9.95
N LEU A 146 13.01 3.93 -8.77
CA LEU A 146 11.89 4.85 -8.60
C LEU A 146 12.32 6.27 -8.97
N CYS A 147 11.63 6.84 -9.95
CA CYS A 147 11.91 8.15 -10.54
C CYS A 147 10.80 9.13 -10.21
N VAL A 148 11.13 10.41 -10.11
CA VAL A 148 10.20 11.52 -9.99
C VAL A 148 10.03 12.18 -11.34
N ILE A 149 8.82 12.12 -11.89
CA ILE A 149 8.48 12.63 -13.22
C ILE A 149 7.45 13.75 -13.07
N GLY A 150 7.72 14.91 -13.68
CA GLY A 150 6.77 16.01 -13.74
C GLY A 150 5.56 15.69 -14.62
N PHE A 151 4.41 16.28 -14.31
CA PHE A 151 3.25 16.22 -15.22
C PHE A 151 3.48 16.92 -16.57
N ASN A 152 4.51 17.77 -16.67
CA ASN A 152 5.02 18.30 -17.93
C ASN A 152 5.86 17.31 -18.76
N GLY A 153 6.08 16.08 -18.27
CA GLY A 153 6.84 15.03 -18.97
C GLY A 153 8.32 15.00 -18.66
N ASN A 154 8.83 15.94 -17.88
CA ASN A 154 10.25 16.00 -17.57
C ASN A 154 10.62 15.03 -16.45
N PHE A 155 11.72 14.29 -16.65
CA PHE A 155 12.43 13.65 -15.55
C PHE A 155 12.94 14.73 -14.59
N LEU A 156 12.59 14.64 -13.30
CA LEU A 156 13.06 15.58 -12.27
C LEU A 156 14.21 14.98 -11.46
N GLY A 157 14.08 13.73 -11.04
CA GLY A 157 15.06 13.08 -10.16
C GLY A 157 14.66 11.68 -9.73
N TRP A 158 15.19 11.22 -8.59
CA TRP A 158 14.93 9.88 -8.05
C TRP A 158 14.22 9.95 -6.70
N TYR A 159 13.45 8.92 -6.36
CA TYR A 159 12.89 8.73 -5.02
C TYR A 159 13.38 7.40 -4.45
N ILE A 160 14.38 7.45 -3.57
CA ILE A 160 15.11 6.26 -3.11
C ILE A 160 15.19 6.29 -1.58
N GLU A 161 14.79 5.18 -0.96
CA GLU A 161 14.82 5.00 0.51
C GLU A 161 14.09 6.09 1.31
N GLY A 162 13.13 6.77 0.69
CA GLY A 162 12.38 7.87 1.30
C GLY A 162 12.98 9.25 1.07
N ILE A 163 14.01 9.37 0.24
CA ILE A 163 14.67 10.65 -0.10
C ILE A 163 14.42 10.93 -1.58
N VAL A 164 14.01 12.16 -1.88
CA VAL A 164 13.95 12.71 -3.22
C VAL A 164 15.30 13.34 -3.55
N TYR A 165 15.92 12.87 -4.62
CA TYR A 165 17.20 13.36 -5.11
C TYR A 165 17.03 14.10 -6.43
N ASP A 166 17.74 15.22 -6.59
CA ASP A 166 17.84 15.90 -7.89
C ASP A 166 18.75 15.14 -8.88
N LYS A 167 18.85 15.65 -10.11
CA LYS A 167 19.67 15.08 -11.19
C LYS A 167 21.17 14.98 -10.87
N LYS A 168 21.64 15.72 -9.85
CA LYS A 168 23.03 15.73 -9.40
C LYS A 168 23.27 14.75 -8.25
N GLY A 169 22.23 14.06 -7.76
CA GLY A 169 22.31 13.13 -6.64
C GLY A 169 22.28 13.81 -5.28
N LEU A 170 21.81 15.06 -5.19
CA LEU A 170 21.66 15.80 -3.93
C LEU A 170 20.23 15.70 -3.42
N ALA A 171 20.06 15.58 -2.11
CA ALA A 171 18.74 15.48 -1.50
C ALA A 171 17.98 16.80 -1.63
N VAL A 172 16.76 16.78 -2.16
CA VAL A 172 15.87 17.95 -2.24
C VAL A 172 14.69 17.84 -1.28
N GLY A 173 14.33 16.62 -0.88
CA GLY A 173 13.28 16.37 0.09
C GLY A 173 13.40 14.98 0.68
N ALA A 174 12.81 14.75 1.85
CA ALA A 174 12.81 13.44 2.48
C ALA A 174 11.54 13.19 3.28
N ARG A 175 11.11 11.93 3.38
CA ARG A 175 10.10 11.52 4.37
C ARG A 175 10.70 11.58 5.78
N LYS A 176 9.83 11.71 6.78
CA LYS A 176 10.23 11.64 8.18
C LYS A 176 11.02 10.35 8.46
N GLY A 177 12.17 10.50 9.11
CA GLY A 177 13.06 9.41 9.51
C GLY A 177 13.95 8.83 8.39
N ALA A 178 13.84 9.29 7.14
CA ALA A 178 14.78 8.88 6.09
C ALA A 178 16.14 9.58 6.18
N VAL A 179 16.18 10.72 6.86
CA VAL A 179 17.38 11.50 7.17
C VAL A 179 17.33 11.89 8.65
N GLY A 180 18.48 12.21 9.24
CA GLY A 180 18.60 12.69 10.62
C GLY A 180 18.07 14.11 10.83
N LEU A 181 16.89 14.42 10.30
CA LEU A 181 16.24 15.73 10.31
C LEU A 181 15.14 15.76 11.37
N ILE A 182 15.13 16.83 12.17
CA ILE A 182 14.01 17.15 13.05
C ILE A 182 12.91 17.78 12.19
N THR A 183 11.74 17.16 12.15
CA THR A 183 10.60 17.62 11.35
C THR A 183 9.64 18.47 12.17
N ASN A 184 9.14 19.55 11.58
CA ASN A 184 8.09 20.36 12.17
C ASN A 184 6.74 19.65 12.11
N ILE A 185 5.78 20.16 12.90
CA ILE A 185 4.42 19.63 12.93
C ILE A 185 3.76 19.87 11.57
N GLU A 186 3.19 18.81 11.01
CA GLU A 186 2.44 18.86 9.75
C GLU A 186 1.20 19.76 9.89
N LYS A 187 1.07 20.72 8.97
CA LYS A 187 -0.11 21.57 8.86
C LYS A 187 -1.25 20.81 8.17
N ILE A 188 -2.48 21.29 8.28
CA ILE A 188 -3.61 20.72 7.53
C ILE A 188 -3.31 20.83 6.02
N LYS A 189 -3.45 19.71 5.30
CA LYS A 189 -3.26 19.65 3.85
C LYS A 189 -4.40 20.37 3.12
N GLY A 190 -4.07 21.01 2.00
CA GLY A 190 -5.09 21.57 1.10
C GLY A 190 -5.89 20.47 0.39
N ILE A 191 -7.04 20.85 -0.15
CA ILE A 191 -7.91 19.95 -0.92
C ILE A 191 -7.18 19.56 -2.22
N GLN A 192 -7.08 18.26 -2.48
CA GLN A 192 -6.45 17.76 -3.70
C GLN A 192 -7.20 18.23 -4.94
N LYS A 193 -6.44 18.82 -5.87
CA LYS A 193 -6.91 19.12 -7.22
C LYS A 193 -6.77 17.87 -8.08
N ILE A 194 -7.60 17.78 -9.12
CA ILE A 194 -7.57 16.68 -10.08
C ILE A 194 -6.20 16.66 -10.76
N ALA A 195 -5.52 15.52 -10.71
CA ALA A 195 -4.22 15.34 -11.35
C ALA A 195 -4.35 15.39 -12.89
N PRO A 196 -3.41 16.03 -13.60
CA PRO A 196 -3.36 15.95 -15.06
C PRO A 196 -3.18 14.51 -15.55
N ILE A 197 -3.57 14.26 -16.80
CA ILE A 197 -3.23 13.00 -17.49
C ILE A 197 -1.71 12.86 -17.51
N ARG A 198 -1.22 11.66 -17.15
CA ARG A 198 0.22 11.37 -17.14
C ARG A 198 0.80 11.49 -18.55
N PRO A 199 1.96 12.15 -18.70
CA PRO A 199 2.68 12.19 -19.96
C PRO A 199 3.30 10.83 -20.26
N ILE A 200 3.76 10.66 -21.50
CA ILE A 200 4.67 9.56 -21.84
C ILE A 200 5.96 9.76 -21.03
N VAL A 201 6.35 8.74 -20.28
CA VAL A 201 7.53 8.81 -19.39
C VAL A 201 8.80 8.74 -20.24
N PRO A 202 9.74 9.69 -20.09
CA PRO A 202 11.02 9.65 -20.80
C PRO A 202 11.89 8.51 -20.26
N ILE A 203 12.90 8.11 -21.03
CA ILE A 203 13.95 7.20 -20.55
C ILE A 203 14.73 7.92 -19.45
N SER A 204 14.85 7.28 -18.28
CA SER A 204 15.57 7.87 -17.15
C SER A 204 17.07 8.00 -17.46
N PRO A 205 17.71 9.10 -17.03
CA PRO A 205 19.16 9.23 -17.06
C PRO A 205 19.85 8.17 -16.20
N ILE A 206 21.15 7.97 -16.42
CA ILE A 206 21.98 7.16 -15.52
C ILE A 206 22.01 7.83 -14.14
N LYS A 207 21.71 7.05 -13.10
CA LYS A 207 21.72 7.52 -11.71
C LYS A 207 23.14 7.92 -11.29
N PRO A 208 23.37 9.13 -10.76
CA PRO A 208 24.65 9.53 -10.21
C PRO A 208 24.92 8.83 -8.88
N ILE A 209 26.10 9.04 -8.32
CA ILE A 209 26.37 8.68 -6.92
C ILE A 209 25.50 9.59 -6.05
N LEU A 210 24.69 8.98 -5.19
CA LEU A 210 23.84 9.71 -4.25
C LEU A 210 24.69 10.21 -3.08
N GLY A 211 24.57 11.50 -2.79
CA GLY A 211 25.26 12.14 -1.68
C GLY A 211 24.35 12.35 -0.48
N ASN A 212 24.95 12.62 0.68
CA ASN A 212 24.23 12.92 1.92
C ASN A 212 23.96 14.43 2.12
N ASN A 213 24.32 15.26 1.13
CA ASN A 213 24.16 16.71 1.19
C ASN A 213 22.82 17.12 0.59
N TRP A 214 22.22 18.15 1.18
CA TRP A 214 21.06 18.82 0.62
C TRP A 214 21.44 19.64 -0.63
N SER A 215 20.53 19.69 -1.58
CA SER A 215 20.63 20.54 -2.75
C SER A 215 20.42 22.00 -2.37
N ASN A 216 20.99 22.91 -3.16
CA ASN A 216 20.68 24.33 -3.06
C ASN A 216 19.31 24.67 -3.66
N THR A 217 18.72 23.74 -4.43
CA THR A 217 17.36 23.87 -4.94
C THR A 217 16.39 23.35 -3.88
N SER A 218 15.41 24.18 -3.50
CA SER A 218 14.41 23.79 -2.51
C SER A 218 13.49 22.68 -3.02
N LEU A 219 12.87 21.91 -2.12
CA LEU A 219 11.87 20.90 -2.49
C LEU A 219 10.75 21.47 -3.33
N ALA A 220 10.24 22.65 -2.94
CA ALA A 220 9.14 23.30 -3.63
C ALA A 220 9.54 23.69 -5.06
N GLU A 221 10.68 24.35 -5.22
CA GLU A 221 11.21 24.75 -6.54
C GLU A 221 11.45 23.52 -7.43
N PHE A 222 12.09 22.48 -6.89
CA PHE A 222 12.33 21.22 -7.57
C PHE A 222 11.05 20.60 -8.13
N LEU A 223 9.98 20.54 -7.32
CA LEU A 223 8.71 19.95 -7.72
C LEU A 223 7.91 20.86 -8.66
N PHE A 224 7.97 22.19 -8.48
CA PHE A 224 7.28 23.13 -9.36
C PHE A 224 7.79 23.08 -10.80
N TYR A 225 9.05 22.69 -11.03
CA TYR A 225 9.54 22.40 -12.38
C TYR A 225 8.80 21.26 -13.07
N GLY A 226 8.08 20.39 -12.35
CA GLY A 226 7.26 19.33 -12.94
C GLY A 226 5.84 19.75 -13.29
N LYS A 227 5.38 20.90 -12.80
CA LYS A 227 4.00 21.35 -12.97
C LYS A 227 3.68 21.56 -14.46
N LYS A 228 2.49 21.12 -14.86
CA LYS A 228 1.94 21.34 -16.20
C LYS A 228 1.23 22.69 -16.30
#